data_AF-A0A527HL36-F1
#
_entry.id   AF-A0A527HL36-F1
#
_cell.length_a   1.000
_cell.length_b   1.000
_cell.length_c   1.000
_cell.angle_alpha   90.00
_cell.angle_beta   90.00
_cell.angle_gamma   90.00
#
_symmetry.space_group_name_H-M   'P 1'
#
loop_
_entity.id
_entity.type
_entity.pdbx_description
1 polymer ?
#
loop_
_entity_poly.entity_id
_entity_poly.type
_entity_poly.pdbx_seq_one_letter_code
_entity_poly.pdbx_strand_id
1 'polypeptide(L)'
;MIRVEAKPEYPSFDADVRRPGTAFLATCPAPNSEQFRKKNFWSRSARELHAAYSGICAYTAMYLPEQWTVDHFLPKTTHPSHAYDWSNFRLASGRVNNSKGNQPDIIDPFMVDNDWFYIDIPACLLRPNPALEKENRVRVAGTINSLRLNQDDNYVQERCNILMDYAREDVSFNFLERRYPFLAKEVARQGLTPNALRTLFKL
;
A
#
# COMPACT_ATOMS: atom_id res chain seq x y z
N MET A 1 -4.39 -2.70 5.96
CA MET A 1 -3.09 -3.10 5.38
C MET A 1 -2.86 -4.57 5.68
N ILE A 2 -2.08 -5.27 4.85
CA ILE A 2 -1.55 -6.60 5.15
C ILE A 2 -0.03 -6.55 5.09
N ARG A 3 0.62 -7.55 5.67
CA ARG A 3 2.06 -7.76 5.51
C ARG A 3 2.41 -7.83 4.03
N VAL A 4 3.34 -7.00 3.60
CA VAL A 4 3.90 -7.04 2.25
C VAL A 4 5.31 -7.60 2.33
N GLU A 5 5.54 -8.76 1.72
CA GLU A 5 6.88 -9.34 1.69
C GLU A 5 7.79 -8.58 0.75
N ALA A 6 8.96 -8.15 1.24
CA ALA A 6 9.98 -7.53 0.41
C ALA A 6 10.37 -8.47 -0.75
N LYS A 7 10.35 -7.93 -1.97
CA LYS A 7 10.77 -8.66 -3.18
C LYS A 7 12.21 -8.34 -3.53
N PRO A 8 12.95 -9.28 -4.13
CA PRO A 8 14.28 -9.00 -4.64
C PRO A 8 14.22 -7.93 -5.73
N GLU A 9 15.36 -7.30 -5.97
CA GLU A 9 15.55 -6.40 -7.09
C GLU A 9 15.42 -7.14 -8.42
N TYR A 10 14.92 -6.44 -9.44
CA TYR A 10 14.99 -6.94 -10.81
C TYR A 10 16.43 -6.81 -11.35
N PRO A 11 16.86 -7.66 -12.30
CA PRO A 11 18.27 -7.78 -12.69
C PRO A 11 18.95 -6.46 -13.10
N SER A 12 18.23 -5.56 -13.77
CA SER A 12 18.78 -4.28 -14.26
C SER A 12 18.67 -3.13 -13.27
N PHE A 13 18.14 -3.33 -12.06
CA PHE A 13 17.90 -2.26 -11.09
C PHE A 13 19.15 -1.42 -10.79
N ASP A 14 20.30 -2.09 -10.65
CA ASP A 14 21.57 -1.44 -10.37
C ASP A 14 21.97 -0.45 -11.48
N ALA A 15 21.88 -0.88 -12.74
CA ALA A 15 22.21 -0.07 -13.90
C ALA A 15 21.18 1.04 -14.16
N ASP A 16 19.90 0.73 -13.99
CA ASP A 16 18.80 1.62 -14.34
C ASP A 16 18.58 2.73 -13.30
N VAL A 17 18.74 2.40 -12.01
CA VAL A 17 18.33 3.24 -10.88
C VAL A 17 19.47 3.53 -9.93
N ARG A 18 20.08 2.49 -9.33
CA ARG A 18 21.03 2.68 -8.22
C ARG A 18 22.27 3.44 -8.66
N ARG A 19 23.04 2.94 -9.62
CA ARG A 19 24.28 3.58 -10.11
C ARG A 19 24.09 5.03 -10.57
N PRO A 20 23.13 5.36 -11.46
CA PRO A 20 22.93 6.76 -11.85
C PRO A 20 22.46 7.63 -10.67
N GLY A 21 21.69 7.06 -9.75
CA GLY A 21 21.28 7.71 -8.51
C GLY A 21 22.44 8.03 -7.57
N THR A 22 23.29 7.05 -7.28
CA THR A 22 24.49 7.21 -6.45
C THR A 22 25.48 8.20 -7.07
N ALA A 23 25.70 8.13 -8.39
CA ALA A 23 26.56 9.09 -9.09
C ALA A 23 26.02 10.53 -8.97
N PHE A 24 24.69 10.69 -9.08
CA PHE A 24 24.06 11.98 -8.85
C PHE A 24 24.26 12.47 -7.41
N LEU A 25 23.97 11.64 -6.41
CA LEU A 25 24.10 12.00 -4.99
C LEU A 25 25.54 12.31 -4.57
N ALA A 26 26.54 11.69 -5.20
CA ALA A 26 27.95 12.02 -4.97
C ALA A 26 28.28 13.47 -5.36
N THR A 27 27.62 14.01 -6.39
CA THR A 27 27.78 15.41 -6.83
C THR A 27 26.80 16.38 -6.17
N CYS A 28 25.69 15.87 -5.63
CA CYS A 28 24.65 16.66 -4.98
C CYS A 28 24.09 15.88 -3.77
N PRO A 29 24.76 15.95 -2.60
CA PRO A 29 24.38 15.14 -1.44
C PRO A 29 23.04 15.52 -0.78
N ALA A 30 22.61 16.78 -0.96
CA ALA A 30 21.34 17.30 -0.42
C ALA A 30 20.49 17.92 -1.54
N PRO A 31 19.91 17.11 -2.47
CA PRO A 31 19.13 17.65 -3.56
C PRO A 31 17.82 18.28 -3.10
N ASN A 32 17.44 19.37 -3.74
CA ASN A 32 16.09 19.92 -3.61
C ASN A 32 15.08 19.16 -4.50
N SER A 33 13.79 19.48 -4.34
CA SER A 33 12.69 18.84 -5.07
C SER A 33 12.83 18.93 -6.60
N GLU A 34 13.35 20.04 -7.13
CA GLU A 34 13.54 20.21 -8.58
C GLU A 34 14.68 19.33 -9.11
N GLN A 35 15.79 19.25 -8.37
CA GLN A 35 16.92 18.39 -8.72
C GLN A 35 16.50 16.92 -8.72
N PHE A 36 15.74 16.49 -7.71
CA PHE A 36 15.14 15.16 -7.71
C PHE A 36 14.20 14.94 -8.90
N ARG A 37 13.34 15.91 -9.24
CA ARG A 37 12.46 15.81 -10.40
C ARG A 37 13.23 15.58 -11.71
N LYS A 38 14.39 16.24 -11.88
CA LYS A 38 15.28 16.07 -13.04
C LYS A 38 16.06 14.75 -13.04
N LYS A 39 16.14 14.07 -11.89
CA LYS A 39 16.89 12.83 -11.67
C LYS A 39 15.95 11.72 -11.18
N ASN A 40 14.78 11.62 -11.81
CA ASN A 40 13.73 10.67 -11.47
C ASN A 40 14.04 9.22 -11.91
N PHE A 41 15.26 8.73 -11.70
CA PHE A 41 15.70 7.42 -12.16
C PHE A 41 14.80 6.28 -11.61
N TRP A 42 14.28 6.42 -10.39
CA TRP A 42 13.30 5.50 -9.79
C TRP A 42 12.03 5.30 -10.64
N SER A 43 11.68 6.23 -11.54
CA SER A 43 10.52 6.03 -12.43
C SER A 43 10.70 4.86 -13.39
N ARG A 44 11.96 4.50 -13.69
CA ARG A 44 12.30 3.36 -14.55
C ARG A 44 11.92 2.02 -13.90
N SER A 45 11.93 1.94 -12.58
CA SER A 45 11.53 0.74 -11.84
C SER A 45 10.02 0.59 -11.68
N ALA A 46 9.20 1.55 -12.12
CA ALA A 46 7.76 1.54 -11.84
C ALA A 46 7.03 0.30 -12.40
N ARG A 47 7.40 -0.17 -13.60
CA ARG A 47 6.80 -1.38 -14.20
C ARG A 47 7.24 -2.65 -13.49
N GLU A 48 8.54 -2.76 -13.20
CA GLU A 48 9.10 -3.90 -12.46
C GLU A 48 8.55 -3.98 -11.05
N LEU A 49 8.37 -2.84 -10.38
CA LEU A 49 7.74 -2.76 -9.06
C LEU A 49 6.28 -3.22 -9.11
N HIS A 50 5.52 -2.81 -10.13
CA HIS A 50 4.16 -3.29 -10.33
C HIS A 50 4.10 -4.81 -10.50
N ALA A 51 4.95 -5.35 -11.38
CA ALA A 51 5.04 -6.79 -11.61
C ALA A 51 5.45 -7.57 -10.35
N ALA A 52 6.49 -7.11 -9.64
CA ALA A 52 7.00 -7.77 -8.42
C ALA A 52 5.95 -7.90 -7.32
N TYR A 53 5.07 -6.89 -7.19
CA TYR A 53 4.00 -6.85 -6.19
C TYR A 53 2.62 -7.21 -6.76
N SER A 54 2.57 -7.84 -7.95
CA SER A 54 1.32 -8.27 -8.62
C SER A 54 0.28 -7.16 -8.78
N GLY A 55 0.73 -5.91 -8.90
CA GLY A 55 -0.12 -4.73 -8.97
C GLY A 55 -0.83 -4.36 -7.66
N ILE A 56 -0.54 -5.02 -6.53
CA ILE A 56 -1.20 -4.74 -5.26
C ILE A 56 -0.53 -3.56 -4.56
N CYS A 57 -1.32 -2.51 -4.32
CA CYS A 57 -0.89 -1.34 -3.55
C CYS A 57 -0.45 -1.77 -2.13
N ALA A 58 0.76 -1.38 -1.74
CA ALA A 58 1.35 -1.75 -0.45
C ALA A 58 0.54 -1.21 0.75
N TYR A 59 -0.12 -0.05 0.58
CA TYR A 59 -0.85 0.62 1.65
C TYR A 59 -2.34 0.24 1.71
N THR A 60 -2.99 0.05 0.57
CA THR A 60 -4.44 -0.23 0.53
C THR A 60 -4.75 -1.71 0.38
N ALA A 61 -3.77 -2.52 -0.05
CA ALA A 61 -3.95 -3.92 -0.43
C ALA A 61 -5.04 -4.11 -1.49
N MET A 62 -5.17 -3.13 -2.38
CA MET A 62 -6.06 -3.13 -3.55
C MET A 62 -5.21 -3.17 -4.81
N TYR A 63 -5.69 -3.85 -5.83
CA TYR A 63 -5.05 -3.91 -7.13
C TYR A 63 -5.11 -2.56 -7.84
N LEU A 64 -3.98 -2.20 -8.48
CA LEU A 64 -3.81 -0.99 -9.26
C LEU A 64 -3.72 -1.36 -10.75
N PRO A 65 -4.81 -1.24 -11.53
CA PRO A 65 -4.78 -1.55 -12.96
C PRO A 65 -3.91 -0.59 -13.75
N GLU A 66 -3.90 0.69 -13.35
CA GLU A 66 -3.19 1.80 -13.99
C GLU A 66 -2.82 2.85 -12.92
N GLN A 67 -2.03 3.86 -13.31
CA GLN A 67 -1.71 5.04 -12.49
C GLN A 67 -1.04 4.71 -11.13
N TRP A 68 -0.22 3.66 -11.11
CA TRP A 68 0.64 3.37 -9.96
C TRP A 68 1.86 4.29 -9.96
N THR A 69 2.41 4.47 -8.76
CA THR A 69 3.56 5.31 -8.47
C THR A 69 4.56 4.55 -7.61
N VAL A 70 5.80 4.99 -7.65
CA VAL A 70 6.85 4.56 -6.73
C VAL A 70 6.83 5.52 -5.54
N ASP A 71 6.28 5.06 -4.42
CA ASP A 71 6.47 5.75 -3.15
C ASP A 71 7.86 5.43 -2.59
N HIS A 72 8.49 6.44 -2.00
CA HIS A 72 9.72 6.27 -1.22
C HIS A 72 9.30 6.26 0.24
N PHE A 73 9.38 5.10 0.89
CA PHE A 73 8.91 4.97 2.26
C PHE A 73 9.63 5.98 3.18
N LEU A 74 10.97 5.96 3.17
CA LEU A 74 11.82 7.06 3.64
C LEU A 74 11.84 8.17 2.58
N PRO A 75 11.32 9.38 2.90
CA PRO A 75 11.22 10.43 1.90
C PRO A 75 12.58 10.90 1.40
N LYS A 76 12.77 10.95 0.08
CA LYS A 76 14.03 11.36 -0.56
C LYS A 76 14.54 12.74 -0.16
N THR A 77 13.64 13.66 0.25
CA THR A 77 14.03 15.00 0.70
C THR A 77 14.67 15.01 2.09
N THR A 78 14.34 14.05 2.94
CA THR A 78 14.91 13.92 4.30
C THR A 78 15.94 12.79 4.39
N HIS A 79 15.86 11.81 3.49
CA HIS A 79 16.73 10.63 3.42
C HIS A 79 17.27 10.44 1.99
N PRO A 80 18.08 11.39 1.46
CA PRO A 80 18.53 11.36 0.08
C PRO A 80 19.33 10.10 -0.27
N SER A 81 20.08 9.52 0.68
CA SER A 81 20.82 8.26 0.49
C SER A 81 19.94 7.06 0.13
N HIS A 82 18.64 7.09 0.46
CA HIS A 82 17.69 6.03 0.16
C HIS A 82 16.81 6.34 -1.07
N ALA A 83 17.08 7.43 -1.80
CA ALA A 83 16.27 7.84 -2.94
C ALA A 83 16.30 6.86 -4.14
N TYR A 84 17.31 5.99 -4.19
CA TYR A 84 17.53 5.06 -5.31
C TYR A 84 17.74 3.63 -4.80
N ASP A 85 17.11 3.30 -3.68
CA ASP A 85 17.18 2.00 -3.02
C ASP A 85 15.85 1.25 -3.19
N TRP A 86 15.90 0.06 -3.77
CA TRP A 86 14.73 -0.77 -4.02
C TRP A 86 13.99 -1.14 -2.73
N SER A 87 14.74 -1.39 -1.65
CA SER A 87 14.15 -1.70 -0.35
C SER A 87 13.32 -0.54 0.23
N ASN A 88 13.53 0.67 -0.28
CA ASN A 88 12.78 1.87 0.08
C ASN A 88 11.56 2.13 -0.83
N PHE A 89 11.33 1.32 -1.88
CA PHE A 89 10.23 1.53 -2.83
C PHE A 89 8.97 0.78 -2.42
N ARG A 90 7.83 1.45 -2.45
CA ARG A 90 6.50 0.86 -2.26
C ARG A 90 5.64 1.11 -3.50
N LEU A 91 4.96 0.08 -3.98
CA LEU A 91 3.94 0.24 -5.01
C LEU A 91 2.73 0.93 -4.38
N ALA A 92 2.36 2.10 -4.90
CA ALA A 92 1.28 2.90 -4.33
C ALA A 92 0.46 3.60 -5.41
N SER A 93 -0.83 3.83 -5.17
CA SER A 93 -1.59 4.79 -5.99
C SER A 93 -1.08 6.22 -5.72
N GLY A 94 -1.23 7.12 -6.69
CA GLY A 94 -0.87 8.52 -6.50
C GLY A 94 -1.58 9.15 -5.29
N ARG A 95 -2.83 8.73 -5.01
CA ARG A 95 -3.61 9.29 -3.91
C ARG A 95 -3.09 8.90 -2.53
N VAL A 96 -2.78 7.62 -2.29
CA VAL A 96 -2.23 7.20 -0.99
C VAL A 96 -0.80 7.71 -0.81
N ASN A 97 -0.02 7.77 -1.89
CA ASN A 97 1.32 8.34 -1.90
C ASN A 97 1.28 9.84 -1.53
N ASN A 98 0.37 10.60 -2.12
CA ASN A 98 0.15 12.01 -1.77
C ASN A 98 -0.30 12.19 -0.31
N SER A 99 -1.18 11.31 0.18
CA SER A 99 -1.64 11.35 1.58
C SER A 99 -0.47 11.08 2.53
N LYS A 100 0.36 10.07 2.25
CA LYS A 100 1.56 9.75 3.02
C LYS A 100 2.55 10.93 3.06
N GLY A 101 2.89 11.48 1.90
CA GLY A 101 3.83 12.58 1.77
C GLY A 101 5.14 12.32 2.53
N ASN A 102 5.49 13.24 3.43
CA ASN A 102 6.68 13.16 4.27
C ASN A 102 6.36 12.81 5.74
N GLN A 103 5.16 12.30 6.03
CA GLN A 103 4.76 11.98 7.40
C GLN A 103 5.65 10.85 7.96
N PRO A 104 6.24 11.01 9.17
CA PRO A 104 7.17 10.03 9.73
C PRO A 104 6.48 8.83 10.38
N ASP A 105 5.23 8.98 10.84
CA ASP A 105 4.57 8.02 11.73
C ASP A 105 3.62 7.05 11.00
N ILE A 106 4.05 6.56 9.84
CA ILE A 106 3.33 5.53 9.08
C ILE A 106 4.09 4.22 9.23
N ILE A 107 3.38 3.16 9.60
CA ILE A 107 3.98 1.82 9.64
C ILE A 107 4.36 1.42 8.21
N ASP A 108 5.62 1.02 8.04
CA ASP A 108 6.10 0.46 6.79
C ASP A 108 5.27 -0.78 6.41
N PRO A 109 4.67 -0.86 5.20
CA PRO A 109 4.01 -2.07 4.72
C PRO A 109 4.87 -3.35 4.85
N PHE A 110 6.19 -3.25 4.78
CA PHE A 110 7.11 -4.39 4.92
C PHE A 110 7.27 -4.85 6.38
N MET A 111 6.90 -4.02 7.34
CA MET A 111 7.01 -4.28 8.78
C MET A 111 5.65 -4.55 9.43
N VAL A 112 4.55 -4.50 8.68
CA VAL A 112 3.23 -4.90 9.17
C VAL A 112 3.25 -6.39 9.44
N ASP A 113 2.85 -6.78 10.66
CA ASP A 113 2.64 -8.19 10.97
C ASP A 113 1.21 -8.65 10.64
N ASN A 114 1.02 -9.97 10.68
CA ASN A 114 -0.29 -10.56 10.58
C ASN A 114 -1.21 -9.99 11.67
N ASP A 115 -2.45 -9.69 11.26
CA ASP A 115 -3.55 -9.30 12.14
C ASP A 115 -3.36 -7.96 12.87
N TRP A 116 -2.56 -7.05 12.33
CA TRP A 116 -2.48 -5.70 12.89
C TRP A 116 -3.67 -4.82 12.52
N PHE A 117 -4.13 -4.93 11.28
CA PHE A 117 -5.25 -4.17 10.74
C PHE A 117 -6.42 -5.12 10.51
N TYR A 118 -7.60 -4.72 10.96
CA TYR A 118 -8.88 -5.38 10.69
C TYR A 118 -9.80 -4.46 9.91
N ILE A 119 -10.84 -5.04 9.32
CA ILE A 119 -11.94 -4.29 8.71
C ILE A 119 -13.25 -4.59 9.43
N ASP A 120 -13.98 -3.52 9.74
CA ASP A 120 -15.32 -3.55 10.29
C ASP A 120 -16.33 -3.67 9.12
N ILE A 121 -17.04 -4.79 9.03
CA ILE A 121 -18.03 -5.09 7.99
C ILE A 121 -19.42 -5.04 8.64
N PRO A 122 -20.40 -4.30 8.09
CA PRO A 122 -20.47 -3.80 6.71
C PRO A 122 -19.93 -2.39 6.47
N ALA A 123 -19.47 -1.68 7.50
CA ALA A 123 -19.03 -0.28 7.34
C ALA A 123 -17.79 -0.10 6.42
N CYS A 124 -17.04 -1.18 6.18
CA CYS A 124 -15.79 -1.22 5.43
C CYS A 124 -14.73 -0.24 5.93
N LEU A 125 -14.69 -0.03 7.25
CA LEU A 125 -13.74 0.83 7.93
C LEU A 125 -12.60 0.01 8.52
N LEU A 126 -11.36 0.48 8.32
CA LEU A 126 -10.19 -0.10 8.94
C LEU A 126 -10.15 0.21 10.44
N ARG A 127 -9.73 -0.76 11.24
CA ARG A 127 -9.52 -0.63 12.69
C ARG A 127 -8.20 -1.31 13.08
N PRO A 128 -7.52 -0.82 14.14
CA PRO A 128 -6.50 -1.64 14.79
C PRO A 128 -7.15 -2.90 15.34
N ASN A 129 -6.45 -4.03 15.27
CA ASN A 129 -6.90 -5.22 15.97
C ASN A 129 -6.95 -4.94 17.49
N PRO A 130 -8.10 -5.15 18.15
CA PRO A 130 -8.27 -4.84 19.57
C PRO A 130 -7.35 -5.66 20.49
N ALA A 131 -6.87 -6.82 20.03
CA ALA A 131 -5.96 -7.69 20.77
C ALA A 131 -4.49 -7.21 20.74
N LEU A 132 -4.13 -6.23 19.91
CA LEU A 132 -2.79 -5.66 19.91
C LEU A 132 -2.50 -4.92 21.21
N GLU A 133 -1.23 -4.87 21.60
CA GLU A 133 -0.75 -3.97 22.65
C GLU A 133 -1.12 -2.50 22.37
N LYS A 134 -1.33 -1.73 23.44
CA LYS A 134 -1.82 -0.33 23.34
C LYS A 134 -0.98 0.51 22.37
N GLU A 135 0.34 0.38 22.43
CA GLU A 135 1.25 1.11 21.55
C GLU A 135 1.04 0.75 20.08
N ASN A 136 0.93 -0.54 19.74
CA ASN A 136 0.68 -0.99 18.38
C ASN A 136 -0.71 -0.57 17.89
N ARG A 137 -1.73 -0.56 18.76
CA ARG A 137 -3.06 -0.02 18.40
C ARG A 137 -2.99 1.45 18.02
N VAL A 138 -2.23 2.25 18.77
CA VAL A 138 -2.04 3.68 18.48
C VAL A 138 -1.30 3.86 17.16
N ARG A 139 -0.23 3.11 16.90
CA ARG A 139 0.53 3.18 15.64
C ARG A 139 -0.31 2.79 14.43
N VAL A 140 -1.12 1.73 14.55
CA VAL A 140 -2.03 1.30 13.48
C VAL A 140 -3.13 2.35 13.23
N ALA A 141 -3.75 2.87 14.29
CA ALA A 141 -4.75 3.94 14.17
C ALA A 141 -4.15 5.22 13.55
N GLY A 142 -2.93 5.60 13.97
CA GLY A 142 -2.17 6.70 13.38
C GLY A 142 -1.94 6.49 11.89
N THR A 143 -1.49 5.29 11.49
CA THR A 143 -1.29 4.94 10.08
C THR A 143 -2.59 5.05 9.26
N ILE A 144 -3.71 4.53 9.78
CA ILE A 144 -5.03 4.63 9.12
C ILE A 144 -5.40 6.10 8.87
N ASN A 145 -5.21 6.97 9.87
CA ASN A 145 -5.55 8.38 9.79
C ASN A 145 -4.60 9.17 8.89
N SER A 146 -3.29 8.99 9.03
CA SER A 146 -2.27 9.65 8.22
C SER A 146 -2.41 9.34 6.72
N LEU A 147 -2.74 8.09 6.41
CA LEU A 147 -3.00 7.65 5.03
C LEU A 147 -4.45 7.91 4.57
N ARG A 148 -5.30 8.47 5.44
CA ARG A 148 -6.71 8.78 5.18
C ARG A 148 -7.54 7.58 4.72
N LEU A 149 -7.20 6.37 5.17
CA LEU A 149 -7.77 5.13 4.62
C LEU A 149 -9.26 4.95 4.93
N ASN A 150 -9.78 5.67 5.94
CA ASN A 150 -11.19 5.72 6.30
C ASN A 150 -11.85 7.08 5.96
N GLN A 151 -11.05 8.13 5.80
CA GLN A 151 -11.54 9.50 5.57
C GLN A 151 -11.67 9.84 4.09
N ASP A 152 -11.04 9.06 3.20
CA ASP A 152 -11.30 9.13 1.77
C ASP A 152 -12.41 8.14 1.39
N ASP A 153 -13.59 8.70 1.08
CA ASP A 153 -14.80 7.95 0.72
C ASP A 153 -14.57 6.98 -0.43
N ASN A 154 -13.68 7.29 -1.37
CA ASN A 154 -13.40 6.40 -2.49
C ASN A 154 -12.80 5.06 -2.00
N TYR A 155 -11.93 5.06 -0.98
CA TYR A 155 -11.38 3.81 -0.46
C TYR A 155 -12.44 3.01 0.29
N VAL A 156 -13.33 3.67 1.02
CA VAL A 156 -14.41 3.00 1.74
C VAL A 156 -15.42 2.41 0.75
N GLN A 157 -15.85 3.20 -0.24
CA GLN A 157 -16.76 2.79 -1.31
C GLN A 157 -16.18 1.64 -2.12
N GLU A 158 -14.90 1.70 -2.51
CA GLU A 158 -14.24 0.61 -3.23
C GLU A 158 -14.33 -0.72 -2.45
N ARG A 159 -14.06 -0.68 -1.13
CA ARG A 159 -14.17 -1.86 -0.26
C ARG A 159 -15.62 -2.36 -0.15
N CYS A 160 -16.58 -1.45 0.01
CA CYS A 160 -18.00 -1.81 0.02
C CYS A 160 -18.41 -2.46 -1.30
N ASN A 161 -18.12 -1.81 -2.42
CA ASN A 161 -18.56 -2.22 -3.74
C ASN A 161 -18.05 -3.62 -4.07
N ILE A 162 -16.75 -3.89 -3.89
CA ILE A 162 -16.22 -5.21 -4.22
C ILE A 162 -16.74 -6.31 -3.28
N LEU A 163 -17.02 -6.00 -2.01
CA LEU A 163 -17.66 -6.95 -1.09
C LEU A 163 -19.12 -7.19 -1.46
N MET A 164 -19.84 -6.18 -1.96
CA MET A 164 -21.19 -6.34 -2.48
C MET A 164 -21.20 -7.16 -3.78
N ASP A 165 -20.24 -6.97 -4.67
CA ASP A 165 -20.09 -7.78 -5.90
C ASP A 165 -19.78 -9.24 -5.54
N TYR A 166 -18.93 -9.49 -4.54
CA TYR A 166 -18.71 -10.84 -4.02
C TYR A 166 -19.98 -11.40 -3.36
N ALA A 167 -20.73 -10.58 -2.62
CA ALA A 167 -22.00 -10.97 -2.02
C ALA A 167 -23.05 -11.34 -3.08
N ARG A 168 -23.08 -10.66 -4.23
CA ARG A 168 -23.94 -11.00 -5.39
C ARG A 168 -23.42 -12.16 -6.23
N GLU A 169 -22.22 -12.65 -5.93
CA GLU A 169 -21.52 -13.68 -6.69
C GLU A 169 -21.11 -13.22 -8.10
N ASP A 170 -21.05 -11.90 -8.34
CA ASP A 170 -20.53 -11.30 -9.57
C ASP A 170 -19.01 -11.49 -9.69
N VAL A 171 -18.32 -11.60 -8.54
CA VAL A 171 -16.90 -11.97 -8.46
C VAL A 171 -16.71 -13.16 -7.53
N SER A 172 -15.70 -13.99 -7.82
CA SER A 172 -15.37 -15.15 -6.99
C SER A 172 -14.48 -14.78 -5.80
N PHE A 173 -14.40 -15.65 -4.79
CA PHE A 173 -13.43 -15.47 -3.71
C PHE A 173 -11.98 -15.42 -4.23
N ASN A 174 -11.64 -16.23 -5.25
CA ASN A 174 -10.33 -16.16 -5.90
C ASN A 174 -10.05 -14.81 -6.57
N PHE A 175 -11.09 -14.13 -7.07
CA PHE A 175 -10.93 -12.76 -7.56
C PHE A 175 -10.56 -11.80 -6.41
N LEU A 176 -11.25 -11.91 -5.26
CA LEU A 176 -10.89 -11.13 -4.07
C LEU A 176 -9.46 -11.40 -3.62
N GLU A 177 -9.02 -12.67 -3.55
CA GLU A 177 -7.66 -13.00 -3.15
C GLU A 177 -6.62 -12.35 -4.05
N ARG A 178 -6.84 -12.37 -5.36
CA ARG A 178 -5.89 -11.81 -6.33
C ARG A 178 -5.92 -10.30 -6.44
N ARG A 179 -7.04 -9.64 -6.13
CA ARG A 179 -7.21 -8.20 -6.40
C ARG A 179 -7.39 -7.35 -5.14
N TYR A 180 -7.90 -7.94 -4.07
CA TYR A 180 -8.18 -7.30 -2.79
C TYR A 180 -7.77 -8.24 -1.63
N PRO A 181 -6.51 -8.69 -1.57
CA PRO A 181 -6.07 -9.75 -0.65
C PRO A 181 -6.38 -9.46 0.82
N PHE A 182 -6.38 -8.19 1.24
CA PHE A 182 -6.78 -7.83 2.59
C PHE A 182 -8.27 -8.09 2.87
N LEU A 183 -9.15 -7.77 1.91
CA LEU A 183 -10.58 -8.04 2.06
C LEU A 183 -10.86 -9.53 2.02
N ALA A 184 -10.20 -10.28 1.13
CA ALA A 184 -10.30 -11.74 1.09
C ALA A 184 -9.92 -12.37 2.43
N LYS A 185 -8.79 -11.92 3.01
CA LYS A 185 -8.35 -12.34 4.34
C LYS A 185 -9.42 -12.04 5.40
N GLU A 186 -9.98 -10.85 5.42
CA GLU A 186 -10.96 -10.46 6.45
C GLU A 186 -12.32 -11.15 6.29
N VAL A 187 -12.77 -11.39 5.05
CA VAL A 187 -13.94 -12.22 4.75
C VAL A 187 -13.74 -13.64 5.31
N ALA A 188 -12.57 -14.24 5.06
CA ALA A 188 -12.25 -15.56 5.59
C ALA A 188 -12.14 -15.57 7.11
N ARG A 189 -11.44 -14.59 7.71
CA ARG A 189 -11.26 -14.46 9.17
C ARG A 189 -12.60 -14.33 9.90
N GLN A 190 -13.56 -13.63 9.30
CA GLN A 190 -14.89 -13.40 9.87
C GLN A 190 -15.91 -14.49 9.49
N GLY A 191 -15.53 -15.49 8.69
CA GLY A 191 -16.43 -16.57 8.26
C GLY A 191 -17.59 -16.09 7.37
N LEU A 192 -17.38 -15.00 6.62
CA LEU A 192 -18.44 -14.35 5.85
C LEU A 192 -18.65 -15.02 4.49
N THR A 193 -19.78 -15.72 4.35
CA THR A 193 -20.23 -16.25 3.06
C THR A 193 -20.89 -15.15 2.20
N PRO A 194 -21.07 -15.35 0.88
CA PRO A 194 -21.84 -14.42 0.06
C PRO A 194 -23.24 -14.13 0.64
N ASN A 195 -23.95 -15.14 1.12
CA ASN A 195 -25.25 -14.98 1.78
C ASN A 195 -25.19 -14.15 3.07
N ALA A 196 -24.15 -14.32 3.90
CA ALA A 196 -23.97 -13.52 5.10
C ALA A 196 -23.74 -12.05 4.74
N LEU A 197 -22.92 -11.78 3.72
CA LEU A 197 -22.68 -10.42 3.24
C LEU A 197 -23.93 -9.80 2.62
N ARG A 198 -24.74 -10.54 1.83
CA ARG A 198 -26.03 -10.05 1.30
C ARG A 198 -26.94 -9.56 2.43
N THR A 199 -27.05 -10.35 3.51
CA THR A 199 -27.82 -9.97 4.70
C THR A 199 -27.25 -8.70 5.36
N LEU A 200 -25.93 -8.62 5.57
CA LEU A 200 -25.27 -7.48 6.21
C LEU A 200 -25.40 -6.18 5.41
N PHE A 201 -25.27 -6.26 4.08
CA PHE A 201 -25.40 -5.12 3.16
C PHE A 201 -26.85 -4.81 2.75
N LYS A 202 -27.82 -5.64 3.16
CA LYS A 202 -29.24 -5.52 2.79
C LYS A 202 -29.45 -5.49 1.27
N LEU A 203 -28.78 -6.41 0.57
CA LEU A 203 -28.88 -6.61 -0.88
C LEU A 203 -30.03 -7.54 -1.27
#